data_AF-A0A9W5N2F2-F1
#
_entry.id   AF-A0A9W5N2F2-F1
#
_cell.length_a   1.000
_cell.length_b   1.000
_cell.length_c   1.000
_cell.angle_alpha   90.00
_cell.angle_beta   90.00
_cell.angle_gamma   90.00
#
_symmetry.space_group_name_H-M   'P 1'
#
loop_
_entity.id
_entity.type
_entity.pdbx_description
1 polymer ?
#
loop_
_entity_poly.entity_id
_entity_poly.type
_entity_poly.pdbx_seq_one_letter_code
_entity_poly.pdbx_strand_id
1 'polypeptide(L)' 'MDEKHYEAMLSKPPEGIGGWPLFLIVEFKEAVYEANIALSRSRLAKGWRQTFAQKAEKVCGFYRLRDEIEERRHHAD' A
#
# COMPACT_ATOMS: atom_id res chain seq x y z
N MET A 1 -9.63 1.49 5.20
CA MET A 1 -8.71 0.38 5.53
C MET A 1 -8.67 0.15 7.05
N ASP A 2 -8.79 -1.10 7.52
CA ASP A 2 -8.57 -1.46 8.94
C ASP A 2 -7.29 -2.30 9.13
N GLU A 3 -6.85 -2.46 10.37
CA GLU A 3 -5.58 -3.12 10.73
C GLU A 3 -5.54 -4.59 10.29
N LYS A 4 -6.61 -5.36 10.51
CA LYS A 4 -6.66 -6.79 10.17
C LYS A 4 -6.56 -7.00 8.66
N HIS A 5 -7.31 -6.22 7.89
CA HIS A 5 -7.24 -6.28 6.44
C HIS A 5 -5.86 -5.85 5.93
N TYR A 6 -5.22 -4.88 6.58
CA TYR A 6 -3.92 -4.36 6.18
C TYR A 6 -2.82 -5.40 6.41
N GLU A 7 -2.80 -6.06 7.57
CA GLU A 7 -1.88 -7.16 7.86
C GLU A 7 -2.07 -8.34 6.89
N ALA A 8 -3.33 -8.72 6.61
CA ALA A 8 -3.64 -9.78 5.66
C ALA A 8 -3.13 -9.46 4.25
N MET A 9 -3.29 -8.22 3.79
CA MET A 9 -2.80 -7.75 2.50
C MET A 9 -1.27 -7.83 2.40
N LEU A 10 -0.55 -7.44 3.46
CA LEU A 10 0.91 -7.48 3.49
C LEU A 10 1.53 -8.88 3.59
N SER A 11 0.72 -9.92 3.84
CA SER A 11 1.20 -11.31 3.86
C SER A 11 1.84 -11.76 2.54
N LYS A 12 1.51 -11.08 1.44
CA LYS A 12 2.11 -11.25 0.14
C LYS A 12 2.42 -9.88 -0.47
N PRO A 13 3.53 -9.72 -1.20
CA PRO A 13 3.79 -8.48 -1.92
C PRO A 13 2.76 -8.28 -3.05
N PRO A 14 2.62 -7.05 -3.57
CA PRO A 14 1.87 -6.81 -4.80
C PRO A 14 2.34 -7.75 -5.92
N GLU A 15 1.38 -8.27 -6.69
CA GLU A 15 1.67 -9.12 -7.83
C GLU A 15 2.50 -8.35 -8.88
N GLY A 16 3.49 -9.00 -9.49
CA GLY A 16 4.34 -8.37 -10.50
C GLY A 16 5.32 -7.33 -9.98
N ILE A 17 5.44 -7.12 -8.65
CA ILE A 17 6.39 -6.14 -8.06
C ILE A 17 7.84 -6.34 -8.52
N GLY A 18 8.23 -7.57 -8.89
CA GLY A 18 9.55 -7.88 -9.42
C GLY A 18 9.85 -7.24 -10.77
N GLY A 19 8.82 -6.81 -11.52
CA GLY A 19 8.95 -6.09 -12.79
C GLY A 19 8.78 -4.57 -12.67
N TRP A 20 8.56 -4.04 -11.46
CA TRP A 20 8.38 -2.61 -11.27
C TRP A 20 9.70 -1.85 -11.39
N PRO A 21 9.69 -0.60 -11.87
CA PRO A 21 10.84 0.29 -11.76
C PRO A 21 11.29 0.43 -10.29
N LEU A 22 12.60 0.54 -10.07
CA LEU A 22 13.18 0.61 -8.71
C LEU A 22 12.57 1.74 -7.87
N PHE A 23 12.32 2.91 -8.47
CA PHE A 23 11.72 4.04 -7.74
C PHE A 23 10.33 3.69 -7.18
N LEU A 24 9.53 2.92 -7.92
CA LEU A 24 8.19 2.52 -7.50
C LEU A 24 8.24 1.48 -6.37
N ILE A 25 9.23 0.59 -6.40
CA ILE A 25 9.51 -0.36 -5.31
C ILE A 25 9.92 0.40 -4.03
N VAL A 26 10.74 1.45 -4.17
CA VAL A 26 11.14 2.31 -3.04
C VAL A 26 9.93 3.01 -2.46
N GLU A 27 9.10 3.66 -3.30
CA GLU A 27 7.88 4.34 -2.84
C GLU A 27 6.89 3.40 -2.13
N PHE A 28 6.73 2.16 -2.62
CA PHE A 28 5.91 1.16 -1.96
C PHE A 28 6.45 0.84 -0.55
N LYS A 29 7.76 0.59 -0.43
CA LYS A 29 8.40 0.29 0.86
C LYS A 29 8.28 1.46 1.83
N GLU A 30 8.43 2.70 1.35
CA GLU A 30 8.23 3.91 2.16
C GLU A 30 6.79 4.02 2.65
N ALA A 31 5.80 3.77 1.78
CA ALA A 31 4.39 3.80 2.16
C ALA A 31 4.06 2.74 3.24
N VAL A 32 4.57 1.52 3.09
CA VAL A 32 4.42 0.46 4.11
C VAL A 32 5.09 0.86 5.42
N TYR A 33 6.29 1.43 5.36
CA TYR A 33 6.99 1.91 6.54
C TYR A 33 6.19 2.99 7.28
N GLU A 34 5.68 4.00 6.58
CA GLU A 34 4.88 5.07 7.19
C GLU A 34 3.59 4.55 7.83
N ALA A 35 2.88 3.64 7.15
CA ALA A 35 1.67 3.03 7.69
C ALA A 35 1.95 2.20 8.94
N ASN A 36 3.05 1.43 8.96
CA ASN A 36 3.48 0.67 10.14
C ASN A 36 3.93 1.56 11.29
N ILE A 37 4.61 2.67 11.01
CA ILE A 37 4.98 3.67 12.02
C ILE A 37 3.72 4.32 12.61
N ALA A 38 2.75 4.68 11.78
CA ALA A 38 1.46 5.15 12.27
C ALA A 38 0.83 4.06 13.15
N LEU A 39 0.69 2.83 12.68
CA LEU A 39 0.08 1.75 13.46
C LEU A 39 0.78 1.49 14.81
N SER A 40 2.11 1.48 14.85
CA SER A 40 2.90 1.17 16.05
C SER A 40 3.00 2.33 17.04
N ARG A 41 3.32 3.54 16.57
CA ARG A 41 3.57 4.70 17.44
C ARG A 41 2.30 5.44 17.83
N SER A 42 1.26 5.38 16.99
CA SER A 42 0.08 6.21 17.20
C SER A 42 -1.04 5.52 17.99
N ARG A 43 -0.97 4.23 18.35
CA ARG A 43 -1.92 3.62 19.30
C ARG A 43 -2.10 4.42 20.61
N LEU A 44 -1.11 5.22 20.99
CA LEU A 44 -1.11 6.13 22.15
C LEU A 44 -1.60 7.57 21.85
N ALA A 45 -1.70 7.97 20.58
CA ALA A 45 -2.05 9.32 20.15
C ALA A 45 -3.53 9.43 19.74
N LYS A 46 -4.19 10.55 20.03
CA LYS A 46 -5.57 10.79 19.56
C LYS A 46 -5.59 10.95 18.04
N GLY A 47 -6.56 10.31 17.35
CA GLY A 47 -6.70 10.41 15.89
C GLY A 47 -5.84 9.45 15.07
N TRP A 48 -5.05 8.61 15.74
CA TRP A 48 -4.13 7.66 15.14
C TRP A 48 -4.72 6.74 14.08
N ARG A 49 -5.96 6.28 14.31
CA ARG A 49 -6.67 5.40 13.38
C ARG A 49 -6.90 6.06 12.04
N GLN A 50 -7.16 7.37 12.04
CA GLN A 50 -7.37 8.14 10.82
C GLN A 50 -6.07 8.34 10.06
N THR A 51 -4.98 8.67 10.78
CA THR A 51 -3.63 8.76 10.19
C THR A 51 -3.19 7.42 9.61
N PHE A 52 -3.36 6.33 10.36
CA PHE A 52 -3.09 4.98 9.88
C PHE A 52 -3.92 4.66 8.63
N ALA A 53 -5.23 4.88 8.66
CA ALA A 53 -6.10 4.59 7.53
C ALA A 53 -5.69 5.35 6.26
N GLN A 54 -5.32 6.64 6.39
CA GLN A 54 -4.83 7.44 5.27
C GLN A 54 -3.52 6.90 4.69
N LYS A 55 -2.58 6.48 5.54
CA LYS A 55 -1.30 5.90 5.09
C LYS A 55 -1.48 4.50 4.49
N ALA A 56 -2.33 3.68 5.09
CA ALA A 56 -2.67 2.34 4.60
C ALA A 56 -3.38 2.39 3.24
N GLU A 57 -4.20 3.41 2.98
CA GLU A 57 -4.86 3.58 1.67
C GLU A 57 -3.85 3.77 0.53
N LYS A 58 -2.74 4.48 0.79
CA LYS A 58 -1.64 4.61 -0.17
C LYS A 58 -1.03 3.25 -0.51
N VAL A 59 -0.83 2.40 0.49
CA VAL A 59 -0.36 1.01 0.29
C VAL A 59 -1.36 0.22 -0.56
N CYS A 60 -2.66 0.31 -0.28
CA CYS A 60 -3.70 -0.32 -1.09
C CYS A 60 -3.72 0.16 -2.55
N GLY A 61 -3.32 1.41 -2.82
CA GLY A 61 -3.11 1.91 -4.17
C GLY A 61 -2.09 1.11 -4.97
N PHE A 62 -0.97 0.71 -4.35
CA PHE A 62 0.06 -0.12 -5.01
C PHE A 62 -0.44 -1.52 -5.37
N TYR A 63 -1.32 -2.10 -4.56
CA TYR A 63 -1.95 -3.39 -4.87
C TYR A 63 -2.99 -3.28 -6.00
N ARG A 64 -3.63 -2.11 -6.17
CA ARG A 64 -4.56 -1.81 -7.27
C ARG A 64 -3.89 -1.37 -8.56
N LEU A 65 -2.64 -0.91 -8.51
CA LEU A 65 -1.88 -0.45 -9.66
C LEU A 65 -1.79 -1.51 -10.79
N ARG A 66 -1.95 -2.80 -10.45
CA ARG A 66 -2.10 -3.90 -11.42
C ARG A 66 -3.29 -3.68 -12.35
N ASP A 67 -4.46 -3.41 -11.77
CA ASP A 67 -5.72 -3.32 -12.53
C ASP A 67 -5.66 -2.16 -13.54
N GLU A 68 -5.08 -1.02 -13.16
CA GLU A 68 -4.94 0.12 -14.07
C GLU A 68 -3.87 -0.08 -15.16
N ILE A 69 -2.79 -0.82 -14.88
CA ILE A 69 -1.75 -1.13 -15.87
C ILE A 69 -2.23 -2.21 -16.85
N GLU A 70 -2.96 -3.21 -16.38
CA GLU A 70 -3.58 -4.26 -17.21
C GLU A 70 -4.73 -3.69 -18.06
N GLU A 71 -5.63 -2.88 -17.50
CA GLU A 71 -6.70 -2.21 -18.27
C GLU A 71 -6.13 -1.35 -19.41
N ARG A 72 -5.08 -0.55 -19.14
CA ARG A 72 -4.45 0.28 -20.17
C ARG A 72 -3.78 -0.52 -21.28
N ARG A 73 -3.31 -1.73 -21.02
CA ARG A 73 -2.80 -2.64 -22.06
C ARG A 73 -3.93 -3.19 -22.91
N HIS A 74 -5.02 -3.64 -22.30
CA HIS A 74 -6.17 -4.19 -23.02
C HIS A 74 -6.96 -3.18 -23.85
N HIS A 75 -6.86 -1.88 -23.56
CA HIS A 75 -7.48 -0.80 -24.33
C HIS A 75 -6.56 -0.14 -25.37
N ALA A 76 -5.29 -0.54 -25.43
CA ALA A 76 -4.31 -0.06 -26.41
C ALA A 76 -4.11 -1.02 -27.60
N ASP A 77 -4.73 -2.21 -27.54
CA ASP A 77 -4.88 -3.19 -28.63
C ASP A 77 -6.28 -3.08 -29.27
#